data_AF-A0A934EIY1-F1
#
_entry.id   AF-A0A934EIY1-F1
#
_cell.length_a   1.000
_cell.length_b   1.000
_cell.length_c   1.000
_cell.angle_alpha   90.00
_cell.angle_beta   90.00
_cell.angle_gamma   90.00
#
_symmetry.space_group_name_H-M   'P 1'
#
loop_
_entity.id
_entity.type
_entity.pdbx_description
1 polymer ?
#
loop_
_entity_poly.entity_id
_entity_poly.type
_entity_poly.pdbx_seq_one_letter_code
_entity_poly.pdbx_strand_id
1 'polypeptide(L)'
;MHSTLLTAKTRAALDALAPLQNILEESEWLLHTDDPAVCDFTFGNPHDAPIPAFVDSLRRHVEPKDPWWYAYKMNEPGPRKVICESLRQWRGVPFEEKDIFLTSGAIAALNVVLNVILEQGDEVIFISPPWFQYEGMIILAGGVPVRVRADLATLDLDLNAVRGALTHRTRAIIVNSPHNPAG
;
A
#
# COMPACT_ATOMS: atom_id res chain seq x y z
N MET A 1 1.87 22.06 -22.77
CA MET A 1 0.61 22.09 -23.53
C MET A 1 -0.31 20.86 -23.29
N HIS A 2 -0.15 20.08 -22.21
CA HIS A 2 -0.90 18.82 -21.98
C HIS A 2 -1.87 18.82 -20.78
N SER A 3 -2.20 19.96 -20.17
CA SER A 3 -2.88 19.94 -18.85
C SER A 3 -4.42 19.96 -18.87
N THR A 4 -5.08 20.04 -20.03
CA THR A 4 -6.54 20.26 -20.11
C THR A 4 -7.41 19.00 -20.12
N LEU A 5 -6.84 17.79 -20.23
CA LEU A 5 -7.60 16.53 -20.29
C LEU A 5 -7.70 15.79 -18.93
N LEU A 6 -6.95 16.22 -17.92
CA LEU A 6 -6.96 15.56 -16.61
C LEU A 6 -8.11 16.07 -15.73
N THR A 7 -8.80 15.13 -15.10
CA THR A 7 -9.80 15.44 -14.08
C THR A 7 -9.16 16.16 -12.88
N ALA A 8 -9.96 16.94 -12.14
CA ALA A 8 -9.49 17.62 -10.94
C ALA A 8 -8.89 16.64 -9.91
N LYS A 9 -9.52 15.47 -9.71
CA LYS A 9 -9.00 14.44 -8.80
C LYS A 9 -7.66 13.87 -9.27
N THR A 10 -7.48 13.65 -10.57
CA THR A 10 -6.21 13.16 -11.11
C THR A 10 -5.10 14.18 -10.91
N ARG A 11 -5.39 15.47 -11.12
CA ARG A 11 -4.42 16.55 -10.88
C ARG A 11 -4.02 16.62 -9.40
N ALA A 12 -5.00 16.61 -8.49
CA ALA A 12 -4.72 16.63 -7.06
C ALA A 12 -3.90 15.41 -6.59
N ALA A 13 -4.15 14.22 -7.15
CA ALA A 13 -3.36 13.03 -6.86
C ALA A 13 -1.93 13.13 -7.39
N LEU A 14 -1.73 13.74 -8.56
CA LEU A 14 -0.38 14.03 -9.09
C LEU A 14 0.35 15.04 -8.21
N ASP A 15 -0.32 16.11 -7.78
CA ASP A 15 0.25 17.12 -6.89
C ASP A 15 0.71 16.50 -5.56
N ALA A 16 -0.07 15.55 -5.02
CA ALA A 16 0.30 14.79 -3.81
C ALA A 16 1.54 13.89 -4.02
N LEU A 17 1.78 13.41 -5.24
CA LEU A 17 2.93 12.58 -5.60
C LEU A 17 4.13 13.38 -6.12
N ALA A 18 3.97 14.68 -6.36
CA ALA A 18 5.01 15.54 -6.94
C ALA A 18 6.35 15.47 -6.19
N PRO A 19 6.42 15.41 -4.83
CA PRO A 19 7.70 15.26 -4.15
C PRO A 19 8.45 13.98 -4.53
N LEU A 20 7.74 12.87 -4.71
CA LEU A 20 8.35 11.61 -5.16
C LEU A 20 8.76 11.69 -6.63
N GLN A 21 7.93 12.29 -7.49
CA GLN A 21 8.27 12.47 -8.90
C GLN A 21 9.53 13.30 -9.07
N ASN A 22 9.68 14.39 -8.31
CA ASN A 22 10.89 15.20 -8.32
C ASN A 22 12.12 14.38 -7.88
N ILE A 23 11.99 13.47 -6.92
CA ILE A 23 13.08 12.56 -6.55
C ILE A 23 13.42 11.63 -7.74
N LEU A 24 12.41 11.06 -8.38
CA LEU A 24 12.59 10.10 -9.47
C LEU A 24 13.09 10.71 -10.79
N GLU A 25 12.85 12.01 -11.01
CA GLU A 25 13.11 12.66 -12.30
C GLU A 25 14.23 13.71 -12.23
N GLU A 26 14.45 14.33 -11.06
CA GLU A 26 15.30 15.53 -10.94
C GLU A 26 16.35 15.45 -9.82
N SER A 27 16.41 14.35 -9.05
CA SER A 27 17.36 14.28 -7.93
C SER A 27 18.77 13.93 -8.35
N GLU A 28 19.74 14.40 -7.55
CA GLU A 28 21.14 13.98 -7.65
C GLU A 28 21.28 12.46 -7.53
N TRP A 29 20.43 11.80 -6.72
CA TRP A 29 20.41 10.34 -6.61
C TRP A 29 20.27 9.65 -7.97
N LEU A 30 19.40 10.16 -8.85
CA LEU A 30 19.17 9.56 -10.18
C LEU A 30 20.47 9.50 -11.00
N LEU A 31 21.33 10.52 -10.87
CA LEU A 31 22.59 10.62 -11.62
C LEU A 31 23.65 9.62 -11.15
N HIS A 32 23.52 9.08 -9.93
CA HIS A 32 24.52 8.21 -9.31
C HIS A 32 24.00 6.82 -8.93
N THR A 33 22.84 6.41 -9.45
CA THR A 33 22.22 5.11 -9.14
C THR A 33 23.12 3.90 -9.46
N ASP A 34 24.00 4.03 -10.45
CA ASP A 34 24.94 2.98 -10.87
C ASP A 34 26.36 3.17 -10.29
N ASP A 35 26.60 4.20 -9.46
CA ASP A 35 27.92 4.46 -8.88
C ASP A 35 28.17 3.55 -7.66
N PRO A 36 29.10 2.59 -7.73
CA PRO A 36 29.39 1.69 -6.60
C PRO A 36 30.02 2.42 -5.40
N ALA A 37 30.47 3.67 -5.54
CA ALA A 37 30.96 4.49 -4.45
C ALA A 37 29.83 5.14 -3.63
N VAL A 38 28.60 5.16 -4.14
CA VAL A 38 27.46 5.76 -3.46
C VAL A 38 26.83 4.79 -2.47
N CYS A 39 26.59 5.28 -1.26
CA CYS A 39 25.77 4.59 -0.27
C CYS A 39 24.31 4.99 -0.47
N ASP A 40 23.54 4.18 -1.20
CA ASP A 40 22.13 4.45 -1.49
C ASP A 40 21.21 3.99 -0.36
N PHE A 41 20.50 4.95 0.26
CA PHE A 41 19.48 4.72 1.29
C PHE A 41 18.08 5.21 0.86
N THR A 42 17.85 5.39 -0.45
CA THR A 42 16.68 6.09 -0.99
C THR A 42 15.45 5.20 -1.04
N PHE A 43 15.55 4.02 -1.66
CA PHE A 43 14.42 3.11 -1.85
C PHE A 43 14.53 1.87 -0.97
N GLY A 44 13.48 1.61 -0.17
CA GLY A 44 13.36 0.44 0.70
C GLY A 44 13.00 -0.85 -0.03
N ASN A 45 13.68 -1.16 -1.14
CA ASN A 45 13.50 -2.45 -1.82
C ASN A 45 14.04 -3.59 -0.92
N PRO A 46 13.42 -4.78 -0.90
CA PRO A 46 13.99 -5.92 -0.19
C PRO A 46 15.36 -6.31 -0.78
N HIS A 47 16.37 -6.47 0.09
CA HIS A 47 17.72 -6.87 -0.32
C HIS A 47 18.01 -8.36 -0.08
N ASP A 48 17.16 -9.04 0.69
CA ASP A 48 17.33 -10.46 0.97
C ASP A 48 17.09 -11.30 -0.28
N ALA A 49 17.88 -12.37 -0.42
CA ALA A 49 17.67 -13.35 -1.47
C ALA A 49 16.26 -13.96 -1.35
N PRO A 50 15.59 -14.28 -2.47
CA PRO A 50 14.27 -14.89 -2.42
C PRO A 50 14.34 -16.24 -1.69
N ILE A 51 13.30 -16.54 -0.91
CA ILE A 51 13.17 -17.81 -0.19
C ILE A 51 13.28 -18.96 -1.21
N PRO A 52 14.23 -19.92 -1.07
CA PRO A 52 14.43 -20.98 -2.06
C PRO A 52 13.16 -21.77 -2.38
N ALA A 53 12.36 -22.09 -1.35
CA ALA A 53 11.09 -22.78 -1.51
C ALA A 53 10.07 -22.02 -2.39
N PHE A 54 10.11 -20.68 -2.40
CA PHE A 54 9.28 -19.87 -3.28
C PHE A 54 9.73 -20.02 -4.74
N VAL A 55 11.03 -19.91 -5.00
CA VAL A 55 11.61 -20.10 -6.34
C VAL A 55 11.31 -21.51 -6.88
N ASP A 56 11.47 -22.53 -6.05
CA ASP A 56 11.17 -23.92 -6.43
C ASP A 56 9.67 -24.16 -6.64
N SER A 57 8.81 -23.43 -5.92
CA SER A 57 7.36 -23.46 -6.17
C SER A 57 7.03 -22.88 -7.56
N LEU A 58 7.62 -21.74 -7.92
CA LEU A 58 7.44 -21.14 -9.24
C LEU A 58 7.88 -22.11 -10.35
N ARG A 59 9.08 -22.70 -10.23
CA ARG A 59 9.60 -23.68 -11.20
C ARG A 59 8.65 -24.87 -11.40
N ARG A 60 8.06 -25.39 -10.32
CA ARG A 60 7.12 -26.54 -10.39
C ARG A 60 5.76 -26.22 -11.01
N HIS A 61 5.41 -24.93 -11.13
CA HIS A 61 4.07 -24.50 -11.55
C HIS A 61 4.06 -23.56 -12.75
N VAL A 62 5.23 -23.24 -13.32
CA VAL A 62 5.36 -22.34 -14.48
C VAL A 62 4.76 -22.95 -15.75
N GLU A 63 4.92 -24.27 -15.93
CA GLU A 63 4.39 -24.99 -17.09
C GLU A 63 2.88 -25.23 -16.95
N PRO A 64 2.06 -24.83 -17.95
CA PRO A 64 0.62 -25.11 -17.96
C PRO A 64 0.31 -26.60 -17.94
N LYS A 65 -0.57 -27.03 -17.03
CA LYS A 65 -0.98 -28.44 -16.92
C LYS A 65 -2.36 -28.72 -17.53
N ASP A 66 -3.12 -27.67 -17.85
CA ASP A 66 -4.43 -27.78 -18.51
C ASP A 66 -4.78 -26.47 -19.27
N PRO A 67 -5.79 -26.48 -20.17
CA PRO A 67 -6.16 -25.30 -20.97
C PRO A 67 -6.65 -24.08 -20.18
N TRP A 68 -7.02 -24.24 -18.90
CA TRP A 68 -7.54 -23.18 -18.03
C TRP A 68 -6.45 -22.58 -17.12
N TRP A 69 -5.18 -22.93 -17.34
CA TRP A 69 -4.06 -22.50 -16.50
C TRP A 69 -4.00 -20.97 -16.33
N TYR A 70 -4.22 -20.24 -17.42
CA TYR A 70 -4.21 -18.78 -17.46
C TYR A 70 -5.60 -18.15 -17.64
N ALA A 71 -6.66 -18.92 -17.40
CA ALA A 71 -8.01 -18.38 -17.39
C ALA A 71 -8.18 -17.36 -16.24
N TYR A 72 -9.24 -16.54 -16.30
CA TYR A 72 -9.59 -15.63 -15.21
C TYR A 72 -9.61 -16.38 -13.87
N LYS A 73 -8.75 -15.94 -12.95
CA LYS A 73 -8.70 -16.43 -11.58
C LYS A 73 -9.42 -15.43 -10.68
N MET A 74 -10.15 -15.96 -9.73
CA MET A 74 -10.83 -15.16 -8.71
C MET A 74 -10.18 -15.44 -7.37
N ASN A 75 -10.95 -15.30 -6.29
CA ASN A 75 -10.51 -15.61 -4.94
C ASN A 75 -10.52 -17.14 -4.72
N GLU A 76 -9.49 -17.81 -5.23
CA GLU A 76 -9.36 -19.27 -5.32
C GLU A 76 -9.44 -19.98 -3.95
N PRO A 77 -10.22 -21.07 -3.79
CA PRO A 77 -10.39 -21.76 -2.50
C PRO A 77 -9.09 -22.30 -1.89
N GLY A 78 -8.23 -22.90 -2.72
CA GLY A 78 -6.97 -23.52 -2.26
C GLY A 78 -6.05 -22.53 -1.54
N PRO A 79 -5.63 -21.42 -2.19
CA PRO A 79 -4.84 -20.36 -1.56
C PRO A 79 -5.52 -19.75 -0.33
N ARG A 80 -6.84 -19.51 -0.35
CA ARG A 80 -7.57 -18.94 0.80
C ARG A 80 -7.46 -19.81 2.04
N LYS A 81 -7.66 -21.13 1.88
CA LYS A 81 -7.53 -22.09 2.97
C LYS A 81 -6.14 -22.05 3.59
N VAL A 82 -5.10 -22.12 2.77
CA VAL A 82 -3.69 -22.09 3.24
C VAL A 82 -3.36 -20.78 3.97
N ILE A 83 -3.80 -19.64 3.44
CA ILE A 83 -3.60 -18.33 4.07
C ILE A 83 -4.35 -18.24 5.40
N CYS A 84 -5.61 -18.70 5.44
CA CYS A 84 -6.44 -18.72 6.65
C CYS A 84 -5.78 -19.54 7.77
N GLU A 85 -5.33 -20.76 7.47
CA GLU A 85 -4.64 -21.64 8.41
C GLU A 85 -3.33 -21.00 8.93
N SER A 86 -2.53 -20.43 8.03
CA SER A 86 -1.29 -19.73 8.38
C SER A 86 -1.53 -18.52 9.30
N LEU A 87 -2.52 -17.68 8.98
CA LEU A 87 -2.87 -16.52 9.79
C LEU A 87 -3.40 -16.92 11.17
N ARG A 88 -4.22 -17.96 11.28
CA ARG A 88 -4.67 -18.51 12.56
C ARG A 88 -3.50 -18.95 13.42
N GLN A 89 -2.56 -19.69 12.84
CA GLN A 89 -1.37 -20.16 13.56
C GLN A 89 -0.47 -19.01 14.00
N TRP A 90 -0.26 -18.01 13.13
CA TRP A 90 0.64 -16.90 13.38
C TRP A 90 0.09 -15.82 14.31
N ARG A 91 -1.22 -15.56 14.24
CA ARG A 91 -1.87 -14.47 14.98
C ARG A 91 -2.73 -14.91 16.15
N GLY A 92 -3.11 -16.19 16.22
CA GLY A 92 -4.06 -16.68 17.22
C GLY A 92 -5.48 -16.10 17.07
N VAL A 93 -5.79 -15.51 15.92
CA VAL A 93 -7.10 -14.91 15.60
C VAL A 93 -7.92 -15.90 14.77
N PRO A 94 -9.23 -16.07 15.04
CA PRO A 94 -10.07 -17.06 14.36
C PRO A 94 -10.53 -16.61 12.96
N PHE A 95 -9.60 -16.30 12.05
CA PHE A 95 -9.92 -15.96 10.65
C PHE A 95 -10.72 -17.05 9.98
N GLU A 96 -11.68 -16.74 9.12
CA GLU A 96 -12.37 -17.71 8.26
C GLU A 96 -11.93 -17.55 6.80
N GLU A 97 -12.11 -18.58 5.96
CA GLU A 97 -11.76 -18.47 4.54
C GLU A 97 -12.49 -17.32 3.84
N LYS A 98 -13.70 -16.97 4.29
CA LYS A 98 -14.49 -15.82 3.79
C LYS A 98 -13.92 -14.46 4.16
N ASP A 99 -13.00 -14.40 5.12
CA ASP A 99 -12.33 -13.17 5.53
C ASP A 99 -11.09 -12.89 4.65
N ILE A 100 -10.69 -13.85 3.79
CA ILE A 100 -9.52 -13.73 2.92
C ILE A 100 -9.96 -13.36 1.51
N PHE A 101 -9.37 -12.29 0.97
CA PHE A 101 -9.48 -11.91 -0.42
C PHE A 101 -8.08 -11.69 -1.02
N LEU A 102 -7.70 -12.48 -2.01
CA LEU A 102 -6.39 -12.35 -2.66
C LEU A 102 -6.33 -11.13 -3.59
N THR A 103 -5.22 -10.39 -3.54
CA THR A 103 -4.93 -9.24 -4.41
C THR A 103 -3.49 -9.30 -4.92
N SER A 104 -3.18 -8.53 -5.96
CA SER A 104 -1.82 -8.34 -6.47
C SER A 104 -1.01 -7.41 -5.55
N GLY A 105 -0.73 -7.87 -4.34
CA GLY A 105 0.03 -7.13 -3.32
C GLY A 105 -0.78 -6.06 -2.58
N ALA A 106 -0.10 -5.34 -1.69
CA ALA A 106 -0.71 -4.41 -0.74
C ALA A 106 -1.29 -3.15 -1.41
N ILE A 107 -0.67 -2.67 -2.49
CA ILE A 107 -1.16 -1.49 -3.23
C ILE A 107 -2.55 -1.78 -3.83
N ALA A 108 -2.72 -2.94 -4.46
CA ALA A 108 -4.01 -3.39 -4.97
C ALA A 108 -5.03 -3.59 -3.85
N ALA A 109 -4.62 -4.17 -2.70
CA ALA A 109 -5.51 -4.35 -1.55
C ALA A 109 -6.03 -3.02 -1.01
N LEU A 110 -5.14 -2.04 -0.78
CA LEU A 110 -5.51 -0.71 -0.33
C LEU A 110 -6.42 -0.01 -1.34
N ASN A 111 -6.12 -0.11 -2.63
CA ASN A 111 -6.97 0.48 -3.66
C ASN A 111 -8.39 -0.12 -3.66
N VAL A 112 -8.50 -1.44 -3.57
CA VAL A 112 -9.79 -2.14 -3.47
C VAL A 112 -10.55 -1.67 -2.22
N VAL A 113 -9.91 -1.70 -1.05
CA VAL A 113 -10.55 -1.29 0.21
C VAL A 113 -11.06 0.14 0.14
N LEU A 114 -10.22 1.09 -0.32
CA LEU A 114 -10.61 2.50 -0.40
C LEU A 114 -11.80 2.70 -1.37
N ASN A 115 -11.79 2.06 -2.55
CA ASN A 115 -12.91 2.18 -3.48
C ASN A 115 -14.18 1.47 -3.00
N VAL A 116 -14.08 0.48 -2.11
CA VAL A 116 -15.23 -0.23 -1.53
C VAL A 116 -15.88 0.59 -0.41
N ILE A 117 -15.09 1.30 0.40
CA ILE A 117 -15.61 1.94 1.61
C ILE A 117 -15.92 3.42 1.43
N LEU A 118 -15.30 4.12 0.48
CA LEU A 118 -15.40 5.58 0.37
C LEU A 118 -16.48 6.04 -0.59
N GLU A 119 -17.24 7.03 -0.15
CA GLU A 119 -18.03 7.91 -1.00
C GLU A 119 -17.33 9.26 -1.21
N GLN A 120 -17.82 10.06 -2.16
CA GLN A 120 -17.28 11.39 -2.41
C GLN A 120 -17.34 12.26 -1.15
N GLY A 121 -16.17 12.76 -0.73
CA GLY A 121 -16.04 13.63 0.45
C GLY A 121 -15.88 12.91 1.78
N ASP A 122 -15.79 11.57 1.78
CA ASP A 122 -15.46 10.82 3.00
C ASP A 122 -14.01 11.05 3.41
N GLU A 123 -13.79 11.24 4.70
CA GLU A 123 -12.46 11.51 5.24
C GLU A 123 -11.73 10.22 5.60
N VAL A 124 -10.45 10.14 5.24
CA VAL A 124 -9.56 9.06 5.65
C VAL A 124 -8.39 9.65 6.41
N ILE A 125 -8.28 9.29 7.68
CA ILE A 125 -7.16 9.69 8.51
C ILE A 125 -5.96 8.79 8.20
N PHE A 126 -4.78 9.38 8.07
CA PHE A 126 -3.52 8.66 7.95
C PHE A 126 -2.42 9.37 8.75
N ILE A 127 -1.41 8.59 9.14
CA ILE A 127 -0.38 9.02 10.09
C ILE A 127 0.86 9.50 9.35
N SER A 128 1.38 10.66 9.76
CA SER A 128 2.55 11.32 9.18
C SER A 128 3.76 11.21 10.11
N PRO A 129 4.98 10.95 9.58
CA PRO A 129 5.33 10.84 8.16
C PRO A 129 4.72 9.57 7.52
N PRO A 130 4.04 9.66 6.35
CA PRO A 130 3.30 8.52 5.81
C PRO A 130 4.11 7.72 4.78
N TRP A 131 3.64 6.51 4.46
CA TRP A 131 3.95 5.94 3.15
C TRP A 131 3.36 6.84 2.07
N PHE A 132 4.22 7.24 1.13
CA PHE A 132 3.97 8.35 0.20
C PHE A 132 2.74 8.20 -0.70
N GLN A 133 2.17 7.00 -0.87
CA GLN A 133 1.00 6.82 -1.75
C GLN A 133 -0.36 7.03 -1.06
N TYR A 134 -0.45 7.06 0.27
CA TYR A 134 -1.76 7.11 0.94
C TYR A 134 -2.62 8.29 0.48
N GLU A 135 -2.05 9.50 0.46
CA GLU A 135 -2.77 10.72 0.09
C GLU A 135 -3.34 10.65 -1.32
N GLY A 136 -2.52 10.27 -2.31
CA GLY A 136 -2.96 10.11 -3.69
C GLY A 136 -4.02 9.02 -3.87
N MET A 137 -3.88 7.88 -3.18
CA MET A 137 -4.85 6.79 -3.25
C MET A 137 -6.22 7.17 -2.66
N ILE A 138 -6.24 7.93 -1.56
CA ILE A 138 -7.47 8.44 -0.94
C ILE A 138 -8.18 9.39 -1.91
N ILE A 139 -7.43 10.35 -2.49
CA ILE A 139 -7.98 11.32 -3.46
C ILE A 139 -8.57 10.60 -4.68
N LEU A 140 -7.87 9.62 -5.25
CA LEU A 140 -8.33 8.90 -6.44
C LEU A 140 -9.60 8.09 -6.19
N ALA A 141 -9.79 7.60 -4.96
CA ALA A 141 -11.00 6.92 -4.49
C ALA A 141 -12.14 7.89 -4.11
N GLY A 142 -11.95 9.21 -4.27
CA GLY A 142 -12.98 10.23 -3.98
C GLY A 142 -13.01 10.72 -2.52
N GLY A 143 -12.11 10.21 -1.68
CA GLY A 143 -11.99 10.62 -0.29
C GLY A 143 -11.18 11.90 -0.09
N VAL A 144 -11.23 12.41 1.13
CA VAL A 144 -10.48 13.55 1.64
C VAL A 144 -9.38 13.03 2.58
N PRO A 145 -8.10 13.19 2.21
CA PRO A 145 -6.99 12.75 3.06
C PRO A 145 -6.85 13.68 4.27
N VAL A 146 -6.95 13.12 5.49
CA VAL A 146 -6.78 13.84 6.75
C VAL A 146 -5.46 13.42 7.40
N ARG A 147 -4.45 14.28 7.30
CA ARG A 147 -3.11 14.01 7.82
C ARG A 147 -3.04 14.29 9.32
N VAL A 148 -2.71 13.29 10.13
CA VAL A 148 -2.40 13.44 11.56
C VAL A 148 -0.93 13.11 11.79
N ARG A 149 -0.23 13.90 12.59
CA ARG A 149 1.20 13.65 12.89
C ARG A 149 1.32 12.59 13.98
N ALA A 150 2.25 11.65 13.82
CA ALA A 150 2.68 10.77 14.89
C ALA A 150 3.34 11.58 16.03
N ASP A 151 3.34 11.01 17.23
CA ASP A 151 4.21 11.51 18.30
C ASP A 151 5.65 11.13 17.98
N LEU A 152 6.47 12.12 17.63
CA LEU A 152 7.86 11.86 17.24
C LEU A 152 8.79 11.57 18.42
N ALA A 153 8.34 11.78 19.66
CA ALA A 153 9.11 11.38 20.84
C ALA A 153 8.98 9.88 21.12
N THR A 154 7.82 9.29 20.81
CA THR A 154 7.52 7.88 21.05
C THR A 154 7.47 7.03 19.78
N LEU A 155 7.40 7.67 18.61
CA LEU A 155 7.12 7.07 17.30
C LEU A 155 5.80 6.30 17.25
N ASP A 156 4.84 6.68 18.10
CA ASP A 156 3.51 6.06 18.19
C ASP A 156 2.40 7.06 17.74
N LEU A 157 1.15 6.58 17.72
CA LEU A 157 -0.03 7.37 17.42
C LEU A 157 -0.26 8.43 18.50
N ASP A 158 -0.38 9.70 18.09
CA ASP A 158 -0.97 10.74 18.95
C ASP A 158 -2.51 10.54 18.97
N LEU A 159 -2.99 9.77 19.96
CA LEU A 159 -4.41 9.46 20.09
C LEU A 159 -5.29 10.71 20.34
N ASN A 160 -4.73 11.79 20.90
CA ASN A 160 -5.48 13.03 21.09
C ASN A 160 -5.61 13.79 19.78
N ALA A 161 -4.55 13.85 18.98
CA ALA A 161 -4.61 14.43 17.63
C ALA A 161 -5.53 13.61 16.71
N VAL A 162 -5.47 12.28 16.77
CA VAL A 162 -6.40 11.40 16.03
C VAL A 162 -7.84 11.69 16.45
N ARG A 163 -8.13 11.73 17.76
CA ARG A 163 -9.48 12.03 18.27
C ARG A 163 -9.96 13.41 17.83
N GLY A 164 -9.08 14.42 17.84
CA GLY A 164 -9.40 15.78 17.40
C GLY A 164 -9.65 15.91 15.90
N ALA A 165 -9.13 14.99 15.09
CA ALA A 165 -9.32 14.94 13.64
C ALA A 165 -10.58 14.17 13.23
N LEU A 166 -11.24 13.44 14.14
CA LEU A 166 -12.48 12.73 13.84
C LEU A 166 -13.62 13.72 13.57
N THR A 167 -14.33 13.50 12.47
CA THR A 167 -15.57 14.21 12.13
C THR A 167 -16.68 13.21 11.78
N HIS A 168 -17.88 13.72 11.52
CA HIS A 168 -18.98 12.91 11.00
C HIS A 168 -18.73 12.35 9.58
N ARG A 169 -17.70 12.82 8.88
CA ARG A 169 -17.27 12.34 7.56
C ARG A 169 -16.14 11.31 7.65
N THR A 170 -15.54 11.10 8.81
CA THR A 170 -14.45 10.13 8.96
C THR A 170 -14.93 8.71 8.72
N ARG A 171 -14.37 8.08 7.69
CA ARG A 171 -14.75 6.74 7.23
C ARG A 171 -13.74 5.68 7.62
N ALA A 172 -12.46 6.03 7.64
CA ALA A 172 -11.38 5.10 7.98
C ALA A 172 -10.18 5.81 8.60
N ILE A 173 -9.37 5.03 9.31
CA ILE A 173 -8.05 5.41 9.79
C ILE A 173 -7.07 4.36 9.26
N ILE A 174 -6.04 4.78 8.53
CA ILE A 174 -4.96 3.91 8.06
C ILE A 174 -3.87 3.86 9.14
N VAL A 175 -3.62 2.66 9.65
CA VAL A 175 -2.54 2.37 10.60
C VAL A 175 -1.57 1.41 9.94
N ASN A 176 -0.28 1.77 9.94
CA ASN A 176 0.81 0.94 9.44
C ASN A 176 1.82 0.72 10.55
N SER A 177 1.89 -0.53 11.04
CA SER A 177 2.82 -0.98 12.08
C SER A 177 3.39 -2.36 11.67
N PRO A 178 4.72 -2.53 11.55
CA PRO A 178 5.78 -1.50 11.66
C PRO A 178 5.63 -0.36 10.64
N HIS A 179 6.08 0.84 10.99
CA HIS A 179 5.71 2.07 10.29
C HIS A 179 6.71 2.45 9.20
N ASN A 180 6.25 2.60 7.96
CA ASN A 180 7.02 3.26 6.91
C ASN A 180 6.67 4.76 6.89
N PRO A 181 7.61 5.67 7.19
CA PRO A 181 9.07 5.52 7.19
C PRO A 181 9.75 5.50 8.58
N ALA A 182 9.02 5.60 9.69
CA ALA A 182 9.65 5.84 11.00
C ALA A 182 10.31 4.61 11.67
N GLY A 183 10.00 3.39 11.22
CA GLY A 183 10.45 2.13 11.82
C GLY A 183 9.42 1.50 12.76
#